data_AF-A0A271LJE9-F1
#
_entry.id   AF-A0A271LJE9-F1
#
_cell.length_a   1.000
_cell.length_b   1.000
_cell.length_c   1.000
_cell.angle_alpha   90.00
_cell.angle_beta   90.00
_cell.angle_gamma   90.00
#
_symmetry.space_group_name_H-M   'P 1'
#
loop_
_entity.id
_entity.type
_entity.pdbx_description
1 polymer ?
#
loop_
_entity_poly.entity_id
_entity_poly.type
_entity_poly.pdbx_seq_one_letter_code
_entity_poly.pdbx_strand_id
1 'polypeptide(L)' 'MDTLMTTARQFCQDDSGAAMVEYSILVGIIAAAAILAILAIGGWVSGRFTGLCAALEASPLGACDVTTGVGT' A
#
# COMPACT_ATOMS: atom_id res chain seq x y z
N MET A 1 -0.24 27.80 -44.53
CA MET A 1 -0.05 26.33 -44.70
C MET A 1 0.38 25.69 -43.38
N ASP A 2 0.15 26.39 -42.27
CA ASP A 2 0.76 26.09 -40.97
C ASP A 2 -0.19 25.29 -40.07
N THR A 3 -1.49 25.40 -40.31
CA THR A 3 -2.53 24.76 -39.50
C THR A 3 -2.53 23.24 -39.62
N LEU A 4 -2.22 22.68 -40.80
CA LEU A 4 -2.13 21.23 -40.98
C LEU A 4 -0.87 20.63 -40.33
N MET A 5 0.24 21.39 -40.31
CA MET A 5 1.49 20.97 -39.69
C MET A 5 1.44 21.00 -38.16
N THR A 6 0.66 21.90 -37.56
CA THR A 6 0.52 21.97 -36.10
C THR A 6 -0.39 20.87 -35.55
N THR A 7 -1.49 20.55 -36.23
CA THR A 7 -2.40 19.46 -35.83
C THR A 7 -1.74 18.08 -35.96
N ALA A 8 -0.92 17.85 -36.99
CA ALA A 8 -0.17 16.59 -37.14
C ALA A 8 0.91 16.40 -36.06
N ARG A 9 1.52 17.47 -35.56
CA ARG A 9 2.49 17.40 -34.44
C ARG A 9 1.82 17.13 -33.10
N GLN A 10 0.59 17.58 -32.88
CA GLN A 10 -0.19 17.28 -31.67
C GLN A 10 -0.47 15.79 -31.54
N PHE A 11 -0.88 15.09 -32.60
CA PHE A 11 -1.08 13.63 -32.55
C PHE A 11 0.19 12.83 -32.24
N CYS A 12 1.36 13.25 -32.77
CA CYS A 12 2.63 12.62 -32.39
C CYS A 12 3.08 12.95 -30.95
N GLN A 13 2.68 14.11 -30.41
CA GLN A 13 2.96 14.46 -29.01
C GLN A 13 2.00 13.78 -28.03
N ASP A 14 0.77 13.48 -28.46
CA ASP A 14 -0.23 12.76 -27.67
C ASP A 14 0.12 11.27 -27.46
N ASP A 15 0.84 10.61 -28.39
CA ASP A 15 1.40 9.26 -28.17
C ASP A 15 2.50 9.26 -27.09
N SER A 16 3.33 10.30 -27.03
CA SER A 16 4.35 10.47 -25.98
C SER A 16 3.76 10.76 -24.59
N GLY A 17 2.56 11.35 -24.51
CA GLY A 17 1.82 11.58 -23.27
C GLY A 17 0.99 10.36 -22.83
N ALA A 18 0.36 9.65 -23.76
CA ALA A 18 -0.42 8.43 -23.51
C ALA A 18 0.46 7.26 -23.05
N ALA A 19 1.69 7.14 -23.55
CA ALA A 19 2.64 6.12 -23.12
C ALA A 19 3.11 6.30 -21.66
N MET A 20 3.11 7.52 -21.12
CA MET A 20 3.42 7.77 -19.70
C MET A 20 2.31 7.26 -18.76
N VAL A 21 1.07 7.15 -19.27
CA VAL A 21 -0.06 6.62 -18.50
C VAL A 21 0.00 5.10 -18.38
N GLU A 22 0.43 4.36 -19.42
CA GLU A 22 0.49 2.89 -19.38
C GLU A 22 1.46 2.35 -18.32
N TYR A 23 2.65 2.96 -18.20
CA TYR A 23 3.62 2.52 -17.19
C TYR A 23 3.26 2.99 -15.77
N SER A 24 2.64 4.16 -15.63
CA SER A 24 2.25 4.69 -14.31
C SER A 24 1.04 3.97 -13.71
N ILE A 25 0.09 3.50 -14.53
CA ILE A 25 -1.04 2.70 -14.03
C ILE A 25 -0.59 1.31 -13.56
N LEU A 26 0.37 0.70 -14.25
CA LEU A 26 0.97 -0.56 -13.82
C LEU A 26 1.65 -0.39 -12.45
N VAL A 27 2.47 0.65 -12.30
CA VAL A 27 3.11 0.98 -11.01
C VAL A 27 2.06 1.27 -9.92
N GLY A 28 0.98 1.96 -10.26
CA GLY A 28 -0.13 2.23 -9.33
C GLY A 28 -0.78 0.97 -8.78
N ILE A 29 -1.01 -0.04 -9.61
CA ILE A 29 -1.60 -1.32 -9.18
C ILE A 29 -0.61 -2.13 -8.33
N ILE A 30 0.67 -2.15 -8.69
CA ILE A 30 1.71 -2.82 -7.88
C ILE A 30 1.81 -2.16 -6.50
N ALA A 31 1.81 -0.83 -6.45
CA ALA A 31 1.84 -0.08 -5.19
C ALA A 31 0.61 -0.41 -4.32
N ALA A 32 -0.59 -0.42 -4.91
CA ALA A 32 -1.81 -0.80 -4.20
C ALA A 32 -1.74 -2.25 -3.65
N ALA A 33 -1.28 -3.20 -4.46
CA ALA A 33 -1.12 -4.59 -4.05
C ALA A 33 -0.10 -4.74 -2.90
N ALA A 34 1.03 -4.03 -2.97
CA ALA A 34 2.03 -4.02 -1.91
C ALA A 34 1.46 -3.44 -0.60
N ILE A 35 0.72 -2.33 -0.67
CA ILE A 35 0.06 -1.74 0.51
C ILE A 35 -0.93 -2.73 1.12
N LEU A 36 -1.78 -3.38 0.32
CA LEU A 36 -2.72 -4.38 0.81
C LEU A 36 -2.02 -5.55 1.50
N ALA A 37 -0.91 -6.04 0.94
CA ALA A 37 -0.11 -7.09 1.55
C ALA A 37 0.46 -6.65 2.91
N ILE A 38 0.99 -5.43 3.00
CA ILE A 38 1.53 -4.87 4.25
C ILE A 38 0.42 -4.75 5.31
N LEU A 39 -0.77 -4.26 4.94
CA LEU A 39 -1.91 -4.17 5.86
C LEU A 39 -2.36 -5.54 6.36
N ALA A 40 -2.44 -6.53 5.47
CA ALA A 40 -2.82 -7.90 5.84
C ALA A 40 -1.82 -8.53 6.82
N ILE A 41 -0.52 -8.38 6.56
CA ILE A 41 0.54 -8.86 7.45
C ILE A 41 0.48 -8.10 8.78
N GLY A 42 0.33 -6.77 8.75
CA GLY A 42 0.24 -5.94 9.95
C GLY A 42 -0.92 -6.37 10.86
N GLY A 43 -2.11 -6.61 10.26
CA GLY A 43 -3.26 -7.13 10.98
C GLY A 43 -3.02 -8.53 11.57
N TRP A 44 -2.42 -9.43 10.79
CA TRP A 44 -2.09 -10.77 11.27
C TRP A 44 -1.10 -10.74 12.44
N VAL A 45 0.00 -9.99 12.31
CA VAL A 45 1.02 -9.83 13.36
C VAL A 45 0.43 -9.22 14.61
N SER A 46 -0.37 -8.16 14.49
CA SER A 46 -1.07 -7.53 15.62
C SER A 46 -1.96 -8.54 16.34
N GLY A 47 -2.73 -9.36 15.61
CA GLY A 47 -3.55 -10.42 16.21
C GLY A 47 -2.73 -11.47 16.97
N ARG A 48 -1.52 -11.82 16.50
CA ARG A 48 -0.61 -12.72 17.23
C ARG A 48 -0.16 -12.10 18.55
N PHE A 49 0.19 -10.81 18.54
CA PHE A 49 0.59 -10.10 19.77
C PHE A 49 -0.56 -9.95 20.75
N THR A 50 -1.76 -9.58 20.31
CA THR A 50 -2.94 -9.53 21.19
C THR A 50 -3.24 -10.88 21.83
N GLY A 51 -3.15 -11.98 21.07
CA GLY A 51 -3.33 -13.33 21.61
C GLY A 51 -2.27 -13.72 22.64
N LEU A 52 -1.01 -13.36 22.39
CA LEU A 52 0.08 -13.55 23.36
C LEU A 52 -0.18 -12.73 24.63
N CYS A 53 -0.56 -11.47 24.48
CA CYS A 53 -0.83 -10.53 25.56
C CYS A 53 -1.94 -11.06 26.48
N ALA A 54 -3.05 -11.55 25.90
CA ALA A 54 -4.14 -12.18 26.64
C ALA A 54 -3.68 -13.45 27.41
N ALA A 55 -2.79 -14.26 26.82
CA ALA A 55 -2.24 -15.43 27.50
C ALA A 55 -1.31 -15.04 28.67
N LEU A 56 -0.56 -13.94 28.53
CA LEU A 56 0.26 -13.40 29.61
C LEU A 56 -0.59 -12.86 30.75
N GLU A 57 -1.64 -12.07 30.49
CA GLU A 57 -2.55 -11.57 31.54
C GLU A 57 -3.27 -12.71 32.29
N ALA A 58 -3.57 -13.82 31.60
CA ALA A 58 -4.13 -15.01 32.23
C ALA A 58 -3.10 -15.78 33.07
N SER A 59 -1.81 -15.47 32.94
CA SER A 59 -0.71 -16.14 33.63
C SER A 59 -0.12 -15.26 34.74
N PRO A 60 0.38 -15.84 35.85
CA PRO A 60 1.05 -15.08 36.91
C PRO A 60 2.49 -14.64 36.53
N LEU A 61 2.89 -14.79 35.25
CA LEU A 61 4.26 -14.64 34.77
C LEU A 61 4.60 -13.23 34.30
N GLY A 62 3.59 -12.39 34.07
CA GLY A 62 3.78 -11.01 33.65
C GLY A 62 2.48 -10.37 33.18
N ALA A 63 2.48 -9.05 33.07
CA ALA A 63 1.36 -8.28 32.54
C ALA A 63 1.70 -7.76 31.15
N CYS A 64 0.70 -7.78 30.28
CA CYS A 64 0.74 -7.14 28.97
C CYS A 64 -0.65 -6.56 28.75
N ASP A 65 -0.76 -5.24 28.62
CA ASP A 65 -2.06 -4.61 28.42
C ASP A 65 -2.53 -4.84 26.98
N VAL A 66 -3.64 -5.56 26.79
CA VAL A 66 -4.17 -5.93 25.46
C VAL A 66 -4.62 -4.73 24.61
N THR A 67 -4.80 -3.56 25.23
CA THR A 67 -5.27 -2.32 24.57
C THR A 67 -4.12 -1.49 24.03
N THR A 68 -3.00 -1.47 24.75
CA THR A 68 -1.83 -0.63 24.48
C THR A 68 -0.62 -1.44 24.01
N GLY A 69 -0.62 -2.75 24.20
CA GLY A 69 0.43 -3.67 23.78
C GLY A 69 1.75 -3.52 24.54
N VAL A 70 1.72 -2.86 25.70
CA VAL A 70 2.90 -2.65 26.55
C VAL A 70 2.80 -3.49 27.82
N GLY A 71 3.95 -3.98 28.28
CA GLY A 71 4.06 -4.58 29.62
C GLY A 71 4.22 -3.50 30.69
N THR A 72 3.70 -3.77 31.88
CA THR A 72 3.90 -2.94 33.09
C THR A 72 5.00 -3.50 33.96
#